data_AF-A0A0U5GS13-F1
#
_entry.id   AF-A0A0U5GS13-F1
#
_cell.length_a   1.000
_cell.length_b   1.000
_cell.length_c   1.000
_cell.angle_alpha   90.00
_cell.angle_beta   90.00
_cell.angle_gamma   90.00
#
_symmetry.space_group_name_H-M   'P 1'
#
loop_
_entity.id
_entity.type
_entity.pdbx_description
1 polymer ?
#
loop_
_entity_poly.entity_id
_entity_poly.type
_entity_poly.pdbx_seq_one_letter_code
_entity_poly.pdbx_strand_id
1 'polypeptide(L)'
;MSRRQPEHRQSCINQPSEQTTVNDGTASMDVKSQLLELCGITARTEASSSSSIWDINPTSDDTRQRFASVNSLLKDYARGFTLTDNVADLPSRIRVDAILIMSLGIAKEKFLESLAGHARCETEKRLETLFWSPDQFISVPEPLLSPSGIQYPALDYVLWFGDTRKLQTNLVVLRVDESLDQVVEEQYCLAALAATCQSLIVASRTVKYMLTRSQVMIHHGRAKRPVMQGTYGIVTDGLRWIFLHVNKEGEYSSIKLNWMDGNEHTIVGLIGRIMGQAVAVKIHFEGADLDGSWSPMSRTWDSGELSLEMLEDSSILPQRPYTVHMLLDYTALHGDRHEHRLDEPHRAAKQDLQNRLSVRQQRDIETVAVTSIDPDEVFRMFRLTREVHPPDYWKVNHWERRPVSPQLGKSNRIAHVFGWAEGNKAAIRLIIDAVFLDVLKSLKDEAGQYEGNKGKGNGKRPSRERTLSLEDIRMDVGGDISCIFPTSQEGSIVNKRISGRMDYNMCYGQSKRAECNLLVVEARQKLDLNAGLYQAIAYMALIQHARSNAGYTDIPIYGIATDSVDWNFIRMDGNNKVDVEQFNWDKSAGSHIVSLLRKVIRGASLLTNSNGTPL
;
A
#
# COMPACT_ATOMS: atom_id res chain seq x y z
N MET A 1 -23.32 -17.56 -72.22
CA MET A 1 -21.84 -17.59 -72.31
C MET A 1 -21.30 -18.01 -70.95
N SER A 2 -20.81 -19.24 -70.87
CA SER A 2 -20.32 -19.88 -69.65
C SER A 2 -18.83 -19.60 -69.49
N ARG A 3 -18.38 -19.14 -68.32
CA ARG A 3 -16.96 -19.12 -67.94
C ARG A 3 -16.77 -19.77 -66.58
N ARG A 4 -15.89 -20.77 -66.63
CA ARG A 4 -15.49 -21.71 -65.59
C ARG A 4 -14.72 -21.04 -64.45
N GLN A 5 -14.87 -21.61 -63.26
CA GLN A 5 -13.98 -21.44 -62.11
C GLN A 5 -12.59 -22.05 -62.38
N PRO A 6 -11.56 -21.61 -61.63
CA PRO A 6 -10.42 -22.45 -61.28
C PRO A 6 -10.43 -22.79 -59.78
N GLU A 7 -10.22 -24.08 -59.52
CA GLU A 7 -9.88 -24.65 -58.22
C GLU A 7 -8.45 -24.23 -57.82
N HIS A 8 -8.25 -23.86 -56.55
CA HIS A 8 -6.91 -23.82 -55.95
C HIS A 8 -6.89 -24.64 -54.66
N ARG A 9 -6.00 -25.64 -54.66
CA ARG A 9 -5.61 -26.53 -53.57
C ARG A 9 -5.19 -25.75 -52.32
N GLN A 10 -5.67 -26.18 -51.16
CA GLN A 10 -5.12 -25.84 -49.85
C GLN A 10 -4.65 -27.14 -49.18
N SER A 11 -3.33 -27.23 -48.98
CA SER A 11 -2.65 -28.25 -48.19
C SER A 11 -1.40 -27.60 -47.63
N CYS A 12 -1.46 -27.15 -46.37
CA CYS A 12 -0.29 -27.02 -45.51
C CYS A 12 -0.73 -27.37 -44.08
N ILE A 13 -0.17 -28.48 -43.61
CA ILE A 13 -0.14 -28.95 -42.23
C ILE A 13 0.76 -28.00 -41.44
N ASN A 14 0.23 -27.34 -40.41
CA ASN A 14 1.04 -26.66 -39.41
C ASN A 14 1.30 -27.64 -38.26
N GLN A 15 2.54 -28.09 -38.14
CA GLN A 15 3.08 -28.71 -36.92
C GLN A 15 3.23 -27.64 -35.83
N PRO A 16 3.01 -27.98 -34.55
CA PRO A 16 3.33 -27.08 -33.45
C PRO A 16 4.84 -27.06 -33.24
N SER A 17 5.41 -25.85 -33.21
CA SER A 17 6.79 -25.58 -32.83
C SER A 17 7.02 -26.00 -31.38
N GLU A 18 7.94 -26.94 -31.15
CA GLU A 18 8.53 -27.21 -29.85
C GLU A 18 9.18 -25.92 -29.32
N GLN A 19 8.58 -25.34 -28.28
CA GLN A 19 9.24 -24.32 -27.47
C GLN A 19 10.19 -25.03 -26.51
N THR A 20 11.48 -24.92 -26.81
CA THR A 20 12.57 -25.29 -25.91
C THR A 20 12.51 -24.35 -24.70
N THR A 21 12.02 -24.85 -23.56
CA THR A 21 12.15 -24.17 -22.26
C THR A 21 13.63 -24.12 -21.91
N VAL A 22 14.25 -22.94 -22.04
CA VAL A 22 15.58 -22.66 -21.50
C VAL A 22 15.45 -22.66 -19.98
N ASN A 23 15.96 -23.72 -19.34
CA ASN A 23 16.16 -23.75 -17.89
C ASN A 23 17.30 -22.77 -17.57
N ASP A 24 16.93 -21.54 -17.25
CA ASP A 24 17.87 -20.56 -16.72
C ASP A 24 18.31 -21.04 -15.33
N GLY A 25 19.59 -21.37 -15.21
CA GLY A 25 20.16 -21.92 -13.99
C GLY A 25 19.91 -20.97 -12.82
N THR A 26 19.39 -21.50 -11.71
CA THR A 26 19.23 -20.77 -10.46
C THR A 26 20.60 -20.32 -9.95
N ALA A 27 21.04 -19.13 -10.35
CA ALA A 27 22.21 -18.48 -9.79
C ALA A 27 21.97 -18.24 -8.30
N SER A 28 22.68 -19.00 -7.47
CA SER A 28 22.71 -18.79 -6.01
C SER A 28 23.18 -17.37 -5.74
N MET A 29 22.34 -16.55 -5.13
CA MET A 29 22.73 -15.21 -4.68
C MET A 29 23.91 -15.32 -3.71
N ASP A 30 24.97 -14.55 -3.92
CA ASP A 30 26.07 -14.35 -2.97
C ASP A 30 25.61 -13.39 -1.86
N VAL A 31 24.55 -13.80 -1.16
CA VAL A 31 24.00 -13.09 -0.01
C VAL A 31 25.13 -12.97 1.01
N LYS A 32 25.65 -11.75 1.23
CA LYS A 32 26.80 -11.45 2.09
C LYS A 32 26.97 -12.47 3.22
N SER A 33 27.96 -13.36 3.06
CA SER A 33 28.22 -14.49 3.98
C SER A 33 28.27 -14.07 5.44
N GLN A 34 28.67 -12.82 5.72
CA GLN A 34 28.72 -12.22 7.05
C GLN A 34 27.34 -12.14 7.74
N LEU A 35 26.25 -11.81 7.04
CA LEU A 35 24.92 -11.77 7.66
C LEU A 35 24.49 -13.19 8.02
N LEU A 36 24.62 -14.11 7.07
CA LEU A 36 24.25 -15.51 7.27
C LEU A 36 25.04 -16.12 8.44
N GLU A 37 26.36 -15.86 8.49
CA GLU A 37 27.24 -16.26 9.59
C GLU A 37 26.82 -15.63 10.93
N LEU A 38 26.56 -14.32 10.96
CA LEU A 38 26.08 -13.62 12.17
C LEU A 38 24.73 -14.18 12.65
N CYS A 39 23.90 -14.61 11.70
CA CYS A 39 22.58 -15.16 11.96
C CYS A 39 22.61 -16.66 12.30
N GLY A 40 23.76 -17.32 12.20
CA GLY A 40 23.90 -18.77 12.34
C GLY A 40 23.12 -19.54 11.28
N ILE A 41 22.97 -18.97 10.08
CA ILE A 41 22.21 -19.54 8.97
C ILE A 41 23.16 -20.04 7.91
N THR A 42 22.86 -21.22 7.40
CA THR A 42 23.62 -21.84 6.32
C THR A 42 22.83 -21.75 5.02
N ALA A 43 23.50 -21.30 3.96
CA ALA A 43 22.96 -21.44 2.61
C ALA A 43 22.88 -22.92 2.28
N ARG A 44 21.73 -23.37 1.80
CA ARG A 44 21.63 -24.71 1.24
C ARG A 44 22.33 -24.69 -0.13
N THR A 45 23.53 -25.24 -0.19
CA THR A 45 24.50 -25.07 -1.30
C THR A 45 23.98 -25.58 -2.64
N GLU A 46 22.99 -26.46 -2.65
CA GLU A 46 22.26 -26.83 -3.84
C GLU A 46 20.80 -27.03 -3.45
N ALA A 47 19.89 -26.48 -4.26
CA ALA A 47 18.51 -26.94 -4.30
C ALA A 47 18.58 -28.40 -4.75
N SER A 48 18.83 -29.31 -3.79
CA SER A 48 18.52 -30.71 -3.98
C SER A 48 17.07 -30.67 -4.44
N SER A 49 16.83 -31.11 -5.67
CA SER A 49 15.60 -30.99 -6.46
C SER A 49 14.39 -31.69 -5.84
N SER A 50 14.44 -31.94 -4.53
CA SER A 50 13.46 -32.58 -3.66
C SER A 50 13.16 -31.74 -2.41
N SER A 51 13.51 -30.45 -2.40
CA SER A 51 13.05 -29.50 -1.38
C SER A 51 11.53 -29.31 -1.50
N SER A 52 10.78 -30.30 -1.01
CA SER A 52 9.32 -30.49 -1.10
C SER A 52 8.47 -29.29 -0.65
N ILE A 53 9.10 -28.29 -0.03
CA ILE A 53 8.47 -27.06 0.42
C ILE A 53 8.11 -26.12 -0.74
N TRP A 54 8.89 -26.13 -1.81
CA TRP A 54 8.63 -25.31 -3.01
C TRP A 54 7.82 -26.04 -4.07
N ASP A 55 7.75 -27.38 -3.98
CA ASP A 55 6.95 -28.19 -4.87
C ASP A 55 5.47 -27.95 -4.62
N ILE A 56 4.85 -27.19 -5.53
CA ILE A 56 3.41 -27.02 -5.59
C ILE A 56 2.93 -27.59 -6.89
N ASN A 57 1.85 -28.37 -6.81
CA ASN A 57 1.12 -28.74 -7.99
C ASN A 57 0.20 -27.57 -8.39
N PRO A 58 0.55 -26.75 -9.40
CA PRO A 58 -0.29 -25.62 -9.82
C PRO A 58 -1.63 -26.12 -10.41
N THR A 59 -1.69 -27.39 -10.80
CA THR A 59 -2.88 -28.02 -11.38
C THR A 59 -3.82 -28.62 -10.33
N SER A 60 -3.45 -28.62 -9.05
CA SER A 60 -4.36 -29.10 -8.00
C SER A 60 -5.62 -28.25 -7.95
N ASP A 61 -6.77 -28.89 -7.73
CA ASP A 61 -8.07 -28.20 -7.71
C ASP A 61 -8.12 -27.12 -6.62
N ASP A 62 -7.47 -27.33 -5.48
CA ASP A 62 -7.31 -26.31 -4.44
C ASP A 62 -6.60 -25.07 -4.97
N THR A 63 -5.40 -25.22 -5.54
CA THR A 63 -4.64 -24.10 -6.10
C THR A 63 -5.44 -23.37 -7.17
N ARG A 64 -6.13 -24.10 -8.05
CA ARG A 64 -6.98 -23.52 -9.10
C ARG A 64 -8.15 -22.73 -8.55
N GLN A 65 -8.85 -23.25 -7.53
CA GLN A 65 -10.00 -22.58 -6.92
C GLN A 65 -9.57 -21.31 -6.17
N ARG A 66 -8.47 -21.38 -5.41
CA ARG A 66 -7.91 -20.20 -4.72
C ARG A 66 -7.49 -19.14 -5.72
N PHE A 67 -6.74 -19.53 -6.74
CA PHE A 67 -6.33 -18.65 -7.81
C PHE A 67 -7.53 -18.03 -8.53
N ALA A 68 -8.56 -18.80 -8.88
CA ALA A 68 -9.75 -18.27 -9.53
C ALA A 68 -10.44 -17.16 -8.70
N SER A 69 -10.49 -17.34 -7.38
CA SER A 69 -11.06 -16.35 -6.46
C SER A 69 -10.23 -15.07 -6.40
N VAL A 70 -8.91 -15.20 -6.24
CA VAL A 70 -7.98 -14.06 -6.17
C VAL A 70 -7.90 -13.34 -7.52
N ASN A 71 -7.77 -14.07 -8.62
CA ASN A 71 -7.68 -13.53 -9.97
C ASN A 71 -8.97 -12.81 -10.40
N SER A 72 -10.14 -13.33 -10.01
CA SER A 72 -11.40 -12.61 -10.25
C SER A 72 -11.39 -11.24 -9.59
N LEU A 73 -10.99 -11.16 -8.32
CA LEU A 73 -10.88 -9.89 -7.59
C LEU A 73 -9.87 -8.94 -8.24
N LEU A 74 -8.67 -9.45 -8.57
CA LEU A 74 -7.63 -8.65 -9.22
C LEU A 74 -8.05 -8.12 -10.59
N LYS A 75 -8.81 -8.89 -11.37
CA LYS A 75 -9.37 -8.42 -12.64
C LYS A 75 -10.44 -7.34 -12.44
N ASP A 76 -11.30 -7.52 -11.45
CA ASP A 76 -12.30 -6.51 -11.09
C ASP A 76 -11.63 -5.21 -10.63
N TYR A 77 -10.56 -5.34 -9.86
CA TYR A 77 -9.72 -4.21 -9.44
C TYR A 77 -9.02 -3.54 -10.63
N ALA A 78 -8.44 -4.32 -11.55
CA ALA A 78 -7.81 -3.79 -12.76
C ALA A 78 -8.82 -3.00 -13.60
N ARG A 79 -10.05 -3.51 -13.80
CA ARG A 79 -11.13 -2.78 -14.49
C ARG A 79 -11.56 -1.50 -13.77
N GLY A 80 -11.54 -1.50 -12.45
CA GLY A 80 -11.84 -0.31 -11.65
C GLY A 80 -10.74 0.73 -11.77
N PHE A 81 -9.48 0.29 -11.72
CA PHE A 81 -8.29 1.15 -11.69
C PHE A 81 -7.93 1.66 -13.09
N THR A 82 -7.76 0.76 -14.05
CA THR A 82 -7.47 1.03 -15.47
C THR A 82 -8.69 0.75 -16.35
N LEU A 83 -8.54 0.79 -17.67
CA LEU A 83 -9.56 0.35 -18.62
C LEU A 83 -9.27 -1.07 -19.14
N THR A 84 -8.34 -1.79 -18.49
CA THR A 84 -7.84 -3.09 -18.92
C THR A 84 -8.13 -4.14 -17.85
N ASP A 85 -8.12 -5.42 -18.25
CA ASP A 85 -8.10 -6.54 -17.30
C ASP A 85 -6.67 -6.92 -16.88
N ASN A 86 -5.69 -6.07 -17.21
CA ASN A 86 -4.30 -6.39 -16.98
C ASN A 86 -3.96 -6.09 -15.52
N VAL A 87 -3.86 -7.15 -14.73
CA VAL A 87 -3.46 -7.10 -13.31
C VAL A 87 -2.08 -6.43 -13.15
N ALA A 88 -1.21 -6.48 -14.16
CA ALA A 88 0.09 -5.82 -14.13
C ALA A 88 -0.01 -4.30 -14.01
N ASP A 89 -1.13 -3.71 -14.44
CA ASP A 89 -1.35 -2.26 -14.39
C ASP A 89 -1.82 -1.77 -13.00
N LEU A 90 -2.14 -2.70 -12.08
CA LEU A 90 -2.46 -2.35 -10.70
C LEU A 90 -1.20 -1.92 -9.92
N PRO A 91 -1.30 -0.91 -9.04
CA PRO A 91 -0.24 -0.60 -8.09
C PRO A 91 0.18 -1.84 -7.30
N SER A 92 1.49 -1.97 -7.05
CA SER A 92 2.07 -3.10 -6.31
C SER A 92 1.34 -3.35 -5.00
N ARG A 93 1.06 -2.28 -4.25
CA ARG A 93 0.30 -2.30 -3.00
C ARG A 93 -1.07 -2.96 -3.15
N ILE A 94 -1.96 -2.43 -4.00
CA ILE A 94 -3.32 -2.99 -4.18
C ILE A 94 -3.27 -4.49 -4.47
N ARG A 95 -2.33 -4.89 -5.32
CA ARG A 95 -2.18 -6.28 -5.75
C ARG A 95 -1.66 -7.19 -4.63
N VAL A 96 -0.60 -6.79 -3.96
CA VAL A 96 0.00 -7.55 -2.84
C VAL A 96 -1.02 -7.67 -1.70
N ASP A 97 -1.69 -6.58 -1.34
CA ASP A 97 -2.72 -6.53 -0.30
C ASP A 97 -3.84 -7.52 -0.64
N ALA A 98 -4.40 -7.45 -1.85
CA ALA A 98 -5.44 -8.36 -2.31
C ALA A 98 -5.00 -9.83 -2.27
N ILE A 99 -3.79 -10.16 -2.73
CA ILE A 99 -3.29 -11.54 -2.76
C ILE A 99 -3.10 -12.09 -1.34
N LEU A 100 -2.40 -11.36 -0.46
CA LEU A 100 -2.06 -11.83 0.88
C LEU A 100 -3.31 -11.99 1.76
N ILE A 101 -4.20 -11.00 1.73
CA ILE A 101 -5.38 -10.97 2.59
C ILE A 101 -6.39 -12.01 2.13
N MET A 102 -6.68 -12.09 0.82
CA MET A 102 -7.60 -13.09 0.30
C MET A 102 -7.08 -14.51 0.51
N SER A 103 -5.77 -14.73 0.35
CA SER A 103 -5.18 -16.05 0.58
C SER A 103 -5.32 -16.51 2.02
N LEU A 104 -5.14 -15.60 3.00
CA LEU A 104 -5.35 -15.92 4.41
C LEU A 104 -6.83 -16.16 4.72
N GLY A 105 -7.73 -15.36 4.15
CA GLY A 105 -9.18 -15.53 4.29
C GLY A 105 -9.66 -16.88 3.78
N ILE A 106 -9.22 -17.27 2.58
CA ILE A 106 -9.53 -18.57 2.00
C ILE A 106 -8.95 -19.71 2.84
N ALA A 107 -7.72 -19.56 3.36
CA ALA A 107 -7.12 -20.58 4.22
C ALA A 107 -7.90 -20.78 5.53
N LYS A 108 -8.33 -19.69 6.17
CA LYS A 108 -9.18 -19.73 7.38
C LYS A 108 -10.54 -20.36 7.08
N GLU A 109 -11.22 -19.91 6.03
CA GLU A 109 -12.56 -20.40 5.63
C GLU A 109 -12.52 -21.90 5.34
N LYS A 110 -11.56 -22.35 4.52
CA LYS A 110 -11.39 -23.76 4.19
C LYS A 110 -11.17 -24.63 5.44
N PHE A 111 -10.42 -24.14 6.42
CA PHE A 111 -10.24 -24.85 7.67
C PHE A 111 -11.55 -24.92 8.47
N LEU A 112 -12.28 -23.81 8.59
CA LEU A 112 -13.57 -23.76 9.30
C LEU A 112 -14.67 -24.60 8.64
N GLU A 113 -14.65 -24.73 7.31
CA GLU A 113 -15.54 -25.61 6.56
C GLU A 113 -15.33 -27.10 6.87
N SER A 114 -14.13 -27.49 7.30
CA SER A 114 -13.85 -28.87 7.72
C SER A 114 -14.39 -29.24 9.11
N LEU A 115 -14.92 -28.26 9.85
CA LEU A 115 -15.37 -28.41 11.23
C LEU A 115 -16.90 -28.34 11.34
N ALA A 116 -17.47 -29.13 12.26
CA ALA A 116 -18.90 -29.17 12.51
C ALA A 116 -19.29 -28.40 13.79
N GLY A 117 -20.42 -27.68 13.72
CA GLY A 117 -21.15 -27.17 14.89
C GLY A 117 -20.30 -26.33 15.86
N HIS A 118 -20.24 -26.75 17.13
CA HIS A 118 -19.60 -26.00 18.21
C HIS A 118 -18.09 -25.80 18.02
N ALA A 119 -17.39 -26.82 17.49
CA ALA A 119 -15.95 -26.75 17.23
C ALA A 119 -15.59 -25.62 16.24
N ARG A 120 -16.51 -25.29 15.33
CA ARG A 120 -16.32 -24.18 14.38
C ARG A 120 -16.29 -22.83 15.08
N CYS A 121 -17.23 -22.54 15.98
CA CYS A 121 -17.30 -21.25 16.68
C CYS A 121 -16.08 -21.03 17.60
N GLU A 122 -15.64 -22.08 18.30
CA GLU A 122 -14.42 -22.01 19.11
C GLU A 122 -13.18 -21.80 18.25
N THR A 123 -13.05 -22.54 17.14
CA THR A 123 -11.93 -22.40 16.21
C THR A 123 -11.92 -21.03 15.55
N GLU A 124 -13.08 -20.48 15.19
CA GLU A 124 -13.21 -19.14 14.62
C GLU A 124 -12.61 -18.10 15.57
N LYS A 125 -12.98 -18.15 16.86
CA LYS A 125 -12.40 -17.27 17.89
C LYS A 125 -10.88 -17.39 17.99
N ARG A 126 -10.35 -18.60 17.88
CA ARG A 126 -8.91 -18.85 17.90
C ARG A 126 -8.21 -18.26 16.67
N LEU A 127 -8.81 -18.40 15.49
CA LEU A 127 -8.27 -17.86 14.24
C LEU A 127 -8.33 -16.34 14.14
N GLU A 128 -9.15 -15.66 14.96
CA GLU A 128 -9.13 -14.19 15.02
C GLU A 128 -7.78 -13.65 15.48
N THR A 129 -7.01 -14.42 16.24
CA THR A 129 -5.65 -14.00 16.66
C THR A 129 -4.56 -14.44 15.69
N LEU A 130 -4.92 -15.02 14.54
CA LEU A 130 -4.07 -15.19 13.36
C LEU A 130 -4.35 -14.02 12.41
N PHE A 131 -3.48 -13.02 12.32
CA PHE A 131 -3.76 -11.80 11.56
C PHE A 131 -2.50 -11.18 10.94
N TRP A 132 -2.71 -10.40 9.89
CA TRP A 132 -1.67 -9.57 9.28
C TRP A 132 -1.49 -8.29 10.09
N SER A 133 -0.27 -7.92 10.44
CA SER A 133 0.06 -6.60 11.00
C SER A 133 0.89 -5.83 9.99
N PRO A 134 0.37 -4.70 9.45
CA PRO A 134 1.10 -3.92 8.48
C PRO A 134 2.10 -2.95 9.13
N ASP A 135 2.97 -2.37 8.30
CA ASP A 135 3.83 -1.21 8.65
C ASP A 135 4.64 -1.43 9.95
N GLN A 136 5.19 -2.64 10.15
CA GLN A 136 5.93 -3.01 11.36
C GLN A 136 7.40 -2.61 11.25
N PHE A 137 7.93 -1.94 12.27
CA PHE A 137 9.36 -1.61 12.30
C PHE A 137 10.16 -2.74 12.94
N ILE A 138 11.24 -3.15 12.28
CA ILE A 138 12.25 -4.02 12.86
C ILE A 138 13.55 -3.25 13.02
N SER A 139 14.10 -3.28 14.24
CA SER A 139 15.43 -2.75 14.51
C SER A 139 16.47 -3.77 14.05
N VAL A 140 17.12 -3.50 12.92
CA VAL A 140 18.26 -4.29 12.46
C VAL A 140 19.53 -3.77 13.13
N PRO A 141 20.42 -4.64 13.66
CA PRO A 141 21.69 -4.22 14.25
C PRO A 141 22.50 -3.31 13.31
N GLU A 142 23.07 -2.23 13.87
CA GLU A 142 23.88 -1.23 13.17
C GLU A 142 25.00 -1.80 12.27
N PRO A 143 25.71 -2.90 12.61
CA PRO A 143 26.73 -3.48 11.72
C PRO A 143 26.21 -3.97 10.37
N LEU A 144 24.91 -4.23 10.27
CA LEU A 144 24.24 -4.70 9.04
C LEU A 144 23.66 -3.54 8.23
N LEU A 145 23.51 -2.37 8.85
CA LEU A 145 23.16 -1.14 8.15
C LEU A 145 24.43 -0.67 7.45
N SER A 146 24.54 -1.00 6.17
CA SER A 146 25.54 -0.36 5.32
C SER A 146 25.39 1.17 5.42
N PRO A 147 26.45 1.96 5.18
CA PRO A 147 26.36 3.43 5.14
C PRO A 147 25.36 3.96 4.09
N SER A 148 24.74 3.10 3.27
CA SER A 148 23.66 3.40 2.33
C SER A 148 22.35 3.91 2.94
N GLY A 149 22.27 4.19 4.24
CA GLY A 149 21.20 5.03 4.80
C GLY A 149 19.81 4.40 4.91
N ILE A 150 19.65 3.07 4.83
CA ILE A 150 18.37 2.45 5.24
C ILE A 150 18.31 2.53 6.76
N GLN A 151 17.60 3.53 7.30
CA GLN A 151 17.59 3.76 8.73
C GLN A 151 16.78 2.70 9.49
N TYR A 152 15.73 2.11 8.91
CA TYR A 152 14.98 0.98 9.50
C TYR A 152 14.21 0.25 8.38
N PRO A 153 14.37 -1.07 8.15
CA PRO A 153 13.47 -1.77 7.25
C PRO A 153 12.10 -1.86 7.92
N ALA A 154 11.18 -1.01 7.48
CA ALA A 154 9.77 -1.20 7.76
C ALA A 154 9.33 -2.47 7.02
N LEU A 155 8.88 -3.48 7.76
CA LEU A 155 8.16 -4.61 7.19
C LEU A 155 6.77 -4.16 6.79
N ASP A 156 6.41 -4.36 5.53
CA ASP A 156 5.06 -4.07 5.06
C ASP A 156 4.03 -4.98 5.71
N TYR A 157 4.36 -6.26 5.95
CA TYR A 157 3.46 -7.20 6.63
C TYR A 157 4.19 -8.20 7.53
N VAL A 158 3.57 -8.49 8.67
CA VAL A 158 3.92 -9.61 9.55
C VAL A 158 2.68 -10.44 9.82
N LEU A 159 2.74 -11.76 9.58
CA LEU A 159 1.67 -12.67 9.97
C LEU A 159 1.87 -13.14 11.41
N TRP A 160 1.05 -12.64 12.33
CA TRP A 160 1.04 -13.10 13.71
C TRP A 160 0.06 -14.24 13.88
N PHE A 161 0.44 -15.26 14.64
CA PHE A 161 -0.44 -16.37 15.00
C PHE A 161 -0.45 -16.66 16.51
N GLY A 162 0.07 -15.76 17.32
CA GLY A 162 0.12 -15.93 18.78
C GLY A 162 -0.26 -14.65 19.51
N ASP A 163 -0.15 -14.70 20.83
CA ASP A 163 -0.17 -13.49 21.66
C ASP A 163 0.93 -12.54 21.17
N THR A 164 0.56 -11.27 20.92
CA THR A 164 1.50 -10.23 20.50
C THR A 164 2.65 -10.08 21.49
N ARG A 165 2.43 -10.38 22.78
CA ARG A 165 3.51 -10.38 23.79
C ARG A 165 4.53 -11.50 23.59
N LYS A 166 4.13 -12.59 22.93
CA LYS A 166 4.99 -13.73 22.61
C LYS A 166 5.57 -13.64 21.20
N LEU A 167 5.17 -12.61 20.43
CA LEU A 167 5.61 -12.26 19.09
C LEU A 167 5.86 -13.50 18.21
N GLN A 168 4.87 -14.38 18.08
CA GLN A 168 4.99 -15.55 17.23
C GLN A 168 4.57 -15.20 15.79
N THR A 169 5.56 -15.01 14.93
CA THR A 169 5.39 -14.86 13.48
C THR A 169 5.95 -16.08 12.75
N ASN A 170 5.36 -16.44 11.61
CA ASN A 170 5.87 -17.47 10.70
C ASN A 170 6.14 -16.90 9.32
N LEU A 171 5.74 -15.66 9.06
CA LEU A 171 5.83 -15.03 7.76
C LEU A 171 6.01 -13.52 7.91
N VAL A 172 7.03 -13.01 7.24
CA VAL A 172 7.25 -11.58 7.02
C VAL A 172 7.17 -11.29 5.53
N VAL A 173 6.65 -10.12 5.17
CA VAL A 173 6.59 -9.66 3.78
C VAL A 173 7.18 -8.25 3.69
N LEU A 174 8.09 -8.08 2.75
CA LEU A 174 8.61 -6.80 2.29
C LEU A 174 8.06 -6.52 0.90
N ARG A 175 7.31 -5.42 0.78
CA ARG A 175 6.88 -4.89 -0.50
C ARG A 175 7.88 -3.85 -0.97
N VAL A 176 8.18 -3.88 -2.26
CA VAL A 176 8.97 -2.84 -2.93
C VAL A 176 8.04 -2.08 -3.84
N ASP A 177 7.99 -0.75 -3.68
CA ASP A 177 7.16 0.10 -4.54
C ASP A 177 7.82 0.32 -5.92
N GLU A 178 9.14 0.12 -6.01
CA GLU A 178 9.95 0.16 -7.24
C GLU A 178 10.14 -1.25 -7.84
N SER A 179 10.65 -1.31 -9.07
CA SER A 179 11.01 -2.60 -9.66
C SER A 179 12.16 -3.26 -8.90
N LEU A 180 11.98 -4.50 -8.47
CA LEU A 180 13.01 -5.36 -7.85
C LEU A 180 14.24 -5.69 -8.75
N ASP A 181 15.07 -4.74 -9.17
CA ASP A 181 16.31 -5.07 -9.88
C ASP A 181 17.28 -5.88 -9.00
N GLN A 182 18.42 -6.33 -9.56
CA GLN A 182 19.36 -7.21 -8.84
C GLN A 182 19.91 -6.56 -7.55
N VAL A 183 20.12 -5.25 -7.53
CA VAL A 183 20.69 -4.53 -6.38
C VAL A 183 19.64 -4.38 -5.28
N VAL A 184 18.44 -3.94 -5.67
CA VAL A 184 17.30 -3.80 -4.76
C VAL A 184 16.91 -5.17 -4.19
N GLU A 185 16.89 -6.20 -5.03
CA GLU A 185 16.62 -7.57 -4.64
C GLU A 185 17.55 -8.06 -3.52
N GLU A 186 18.87 -7.89 -3.66
CA GLU A 186 19.83 -8.35 -2.65
C GLU A 186 19.59 -7.66 -1.30
N GLN A 187 19.37 -6.35 -1.33
CA GLN A 187 19.16 -5.55 -0.13
C GLN A 187 17.88 -5.94 0.61
N TYR A 188 16.77 -6.11 -0.11
CA TYR A 188 15.49 -6.49 0.49
C TYR A 188 15.46 -7.97 0.90
N CYS A 189 16.14 -8.87 0.18
CA CYS A 189 16.30 -10.26 0.62
C CYS A 189 17.10 -10.35 1.92
N LEU A 190 18.19 -9.57 2.03
CA LEU A 190 18.96 -9.47 3.28
C LEU A 190 18.10 -8.93 4.42
N ALA A 191 17.27 -7.91 4.18
CA ALA A 191 16.36 -7.37 5.20
C ALA A 191 15.28 -8.37 5.61
N ALA A 192 14.66 -9.07 4.64
CA ALA A 192 13.66 -10.11 4.93
C ALA A 192 14.31 -11.28 5.69
N LEU A 193 15.49 -11.74 5.26
CA LEU A 193 16.25 -12.73 5.99
C LEU A 193 16.50 -12.22 7.41
N ALA A 194 17.17 -11.08 7.59
CA ALA A 194 17.42 -10.50 8.90
C ALA A 194 16.15 -10.43 9.79
N ALA A 195 14.99 -10.06 9.24
CA ALA A 195 13.72 -10.10 9.96
C ALA A 195 13.29 -11.53 10.37
N THR A 196 13.41 -12.50 9.46
CA THR A 196 13.19 -13.93 9.77
C THR A 196 14.24 -14.49 10.74
N CYS A 197 15.48 -13.97 10.74
CA CYS A 197 16.62 -14.44 11.55
C CYS A 197 16.72 -13.75 12.91
N GLN A 198 16.24 -12.52 13.05
CA GLN A 198 16.10 -11.87 14.35
C GLN A 198 15.08 -12.62 15.22
N SER A 199 14.25 -13.46 14.57
CA SER A 199 13.47 -14.51 15.21
C SER A 199 14.30 -15.72 15.72
N LEU A 200 15.60 -15.80 15.43
CA LEU A 200 16.51 -16.97 15.57
C LEU A 200 17.78 -16.71 16.43
N ILE A 201 18.28 -15.49 16.58
CA ILE A 201 19.69 -15.24 17.01
C ILE A 201 19.98 -15.27 18.52
N VAL A 202 19.01 -15.27 19.43
CA VAL A 202 19.32 -15.13 20.88
C VAL A 202 19.48 -16.47 21.63
N ALA A 203 19.86 -17.54 20.93
CA ALA A 203 20.15 -18.84 21.54
C ALA A 203 21.63 -19.05 21.89
N SER A 204 22.54 -18.21 21.37
CA SER A 204 23.97 -18.37 21.61
C SER A 204 24.37 -17.74 22.96
N ARG A 205 24.83 -18.60 23.88
CA ARG A 205 24.90 -18.39 25.35
C ARG A 205 25.87 -17.32 25.87
N THR A 206 26.50 -16.48 25.04
CA THR A 206 27.70 -15.72 25.46
C THR A 206 27.53 -14.21 25.59
N VAL A 207 26.40 -13.61 25.19
CA VAL A 207 26.18 -12.14 25.31
C VAL A 207 25.03 -11.86 26.27
N LYS A 208 25.31 -12.00 27.58
CA LYS A 208 24.31 -11.90 28.66
C LYS A 208 24.10 -10.47 29.18
N TYR A 209 24.87 -9.49 28.73
CA TYR A 209 24.82 -8.14 29.27
C TYR A 209 24.84 -7.09 28.14
N MET A 210 23.87 -6.18 28.17
CA MET A 210 23.72 -4.99 27.31
C MET A 210 23.07 -5.14 25.91
N LEU A 211 22.00 -5.91 25.76
CA LEU A 211 20.94 -5.51 24.81
C LEU A 211 19.65 -5.25 25.58
N THR A 212 19.10 -4.06 25.40
CA THR A 212 17.84 -3.57 25.97
C THR A 212 16.69 -4.55 25.66
N ARG A 213 15.90 -4.85 26.70
CA ARG A 213 14.93 -5.96 26.77
C ARG A 213 13.83 -5.99 25.67
N SER A 214 13.66 -4.94 24.88
CA SER A 214 12.58 -4.82 23.89
C SER A 214 12.88 -5.44 22.52
N GLN A 215 14.14 -5.75 22.17
CA GLN A 215 14.52 -6.19 20.81
C GLN A 215 14.81 -7.71 20.67
N VAL A 216 14.49 -8.51 21.71
CA VAL A 216 14.92 -9.92 21.87
C VAL A 216 13.74 -10.91 21.96
N MET A 217 12.52 -10.47 21.65
CA MET A 217 11.31 -11.18 22.13
C MET A 217 10.76 -12.29 21.22
N ILE A 218 10.90 -12.23 19.88
CA ILE A 218 10.41 -13.29 18.98
C ILE A 218 11.12 -14.64 19.25
N HIS A 219 12.39 -14.57 19.65
CA HIS A 219 13.27 -15.73 19.79
C HIS A 219 13.05 -16.54 21.09
N HIS A 220 12.80 -15.89 22.23
CA HIS A 220 12.71 -16.60 23.53
C HIS A 220 11.56 -17.63 23.59
N GLY A 221 10.51 -17.43 22.78
CA GLY A 221 9.40 -18.37 22.65
C GLY A 221 9.72 -19.62 21.82
N ARG A 222 10.64 -19.52 20.85
CA ARG A 222 10.93 -20.56 19.86
C ARG A 222 11.92 -21.62 20.35
N ALA A 223 13.02 -21.21 20.98
CA ALA A 223 14.02 -22.14 21.52
C ALA A 223 13.46 -23.13 22.57
N LYS A 224 12.31 -22.80 23.18
CA LYS A 224 11.62 -23.65 24.16
C LYS A 224 10.58 -24.60 23.55
N ARG A 225 10.35 -24.56 22.23
CA ARG A 225 9.24 -25.28 21.58
C ARG A 225 9.70 -25.97 20.29
N PRO A 226 10.01 -27.28 20.33
CA PRO A 226 10.59 -28.04 19.20
C PRO A 226 9.65 -28.24 17.99
N VAL A 227 8.48 -27.60 17.96
CA VAL A 227 7.39 -27.89 17.01
C VAL A 227 7.30 -26.87 15.86
N MET A 228 8.08 -25.78 15.86
CA MET A 228 8.02 -24.82 14.74
C MET A 228 8.77 -25.35 13.51
N GLN A 229 8.03 -25.49 12.39
CA GLN A 229 8.46 -26.15 11.15
C GLN A 229 9.34 -25.28 10.24
N GLY A 230 9.49 -23.98 10.53
CA GLY A 230 10.28 -23.03 9.74
C GLY A 230 9.69 -21.63 9.77
N THR A 231 10.39 -20.66 9.19
CA THR A 231 9.93 -19.28 8.99
C THR A 231 10.01 -18.92 7.52
N TYR A 232 9.01 -18.21 7.04
CA TYR A 232 8.93 -17.73 5.67
C TYR A 232 9.23 -16.23 5.60
N GLY A 233 9.84 -15.83 4.51
CA GLY A 233 9.94 -14.43 4.09
C GLY A 233 9.43 -14.29 2.66
N ILE A 234 8.81 -13.16 2.34
CA ILE A 234 8.43 -12.80 0.98
C ILE A 234 9.00 -11.41 0.68
N VAL A 235 9.68 -11.27 -0.46
CA VAL A 235 10.05 -9.97 -1.03
C VAL A 235 9.34 -9.83 -2.37
N THR A 236 8.59 -8.74 -2.57
CA THR A 236 7.78 -8.59 -3.80
C THR A 236 7.53 -7.14 -4.22
N ASP A 237 7.52 -6.89 -5.52
CA ASP A 237 6.99 -5.65 -6.13
C ASP A 237 5.55 -5.86 -6.69
N GLY A 238 4.91 -6.97 -6.33
CA GLY A 238 3.62 -7.41 -6.85
C GLY A 238 3.68 -8.12 -8.21
N LEU A 239 4.76 -7.97 -8.99
CA LEU A 239 5.01 -8.73 -10.22
C LEU A 239 5.98 -9.88 -9.95
N ARG A 240 7.11 -9.57 -9.32
CA ARG A 240 8.12 -10.54 -8.92
C ARG A 240 7.97 -10.88 -7.45
N TRP A 241 8.16 -12.16 -7.15
CA TRP A 241 7.94 -12.74 -5.84
C TRP A 241 9.13 -13.62 -5.50
N ILE A 242 9.84 -13.25 -4.45
CA ILE A 242 10.97 -14.02 -3.92
C ILE A 242 10.52 -14.61 -2.61
N PHE A 243 10.37 -15.93 -2.59
CA PHE A 243 10.04 -16.67 -1.39
C PHE A 243 11.32 -17.12 -0.72
N LEU A 244 11.38 -16.92 0.58
CA LEU A 244 12.47 -17.30 1.46
C LEU A 244 11.91 -18.27 2.49
N HIS A 245 12.66 -19.31 2.81
CA HIS A 245 12.32 -20.22 3.90
C HIS A 245 13.56 -20.58 4.69
N VAL A 246 13.50 -20.35 6.00
CA VAL A 246 14.50 -20.78 6.97
C VAL A 246 13.91 -21.93 7.78
N ASN A 247 14.48 -23.13 7.66
CA ASN A 247 13.99 -24.30 8.38
C ASN A 247 14.39 -24.28 9.87
N LYS A 248 14.02 -25.33 10.61
CA LYS A 248 14.32 -25.44 12.05
C LYS A 248 15.83 -25.66 12.32
N GLU A 249 16.59 -26.14 11.34
CA GLU A 249 18.04 -26.28 11.38
C GLU A 249 18.78 -24.97 11.09
N GLY A 250 18.07 -23.90 10.71
CA GLY A 250 18.67 -22.64 10.30
C GLY A 250 19.21 -22.66 8.87
N GLU A 251 18.87 -23.66 8.06
CA GLU A 251 19.19 -23.69 6.64
C GLU A 251 18.18 -22.82 5.88
N TYR A 252 18.66 -21.93 5.03
CA TYR A 252 17.79 -21.14 4.17
C TYR A 252 17.71 -21.69 2.75
N SER A 253 16.55 -21.50 2.13
CA SER A 253 16.31 -21.75 0.71
C SER A 253 15.45 -20.64 0.14
N SER A 254 15.51 -20.43 -1.17
CA SER A 254 14.69 -19.44 -1.86
C SER A 254 14.19 -19.91 -3.21
N ILE A 255 13.09 -19.32 -3.69
CA ILE A 255 12.58 -19.48 -5.04
C ILE A 255 12.09 -18.12 -5.57
N LYS A 256 12.44 -17.81 -6.81
CA LYS A 256 12.02 -16.58 -7.49
C LYS A 256 10.96 -16.92 -8.53
N LEU A 257 9.85 -16.19 -8.50
CA LEU A 257 8.75 -16.35 -9.44
C LEU A 257 8.35 -14.98 -9.98
N ASN A 258 7.91 -14.95 -11.22
CA ASN A 258 7.43 -13.74 -11.88
C ASN A 258 6.03 -13.98 -12.42
N TRP A 259 5.11 -13.11 -12.01
CA TRP A 259 3.71 -13.10 -12.40
C TRP A 259 3.54 -13.03 -13.93
N MET A 260 4.41 -12.31 -14.63
CA MET A 260 4.32 -12.15 -16.08
C MET A 260 4.76 -13.38 -16.87
N ASP A 261 5.46 -14.31 -16.22
CA ASP A 261 6.03 -15.51 -16.86
C ASP A 261 5.11 -16.73 -16.72
N GLY A 262 3.81 -16.52 -16.46
CA GLY A 262 2.83 -17.61 -16.27
C GLY A 262 2.87 -18.26 -14.89
N ASN A 263 3.60 -17.69 -13.93
CA ASN A 263 3.76 -18.26 -12.59
C ASN A 263 2.66 -17.83 -11.60
N GLU A 264 1.61 -17.14 -12.04
CA GLU A 264 0.59 -16.59 -11.16
C GLU A 264 -0.14 -17.67 -10.33
N HIS A 265 -0.36 -18.86 -10.90
CA HIS A 265 -0.91 -20.01 -10.19
C HIS A 265 0.04 -20.53 -9.11
N THR A 266 1.34 -20.60 -9.42
CA THR A 266 2.37 -21.07 -8.48
C THR A 266 2.54 -20.10 -7.33
N ILE A 267 2.56 -18.79 -7.61
CA ILE A 267 2.63 -17.72 -6.59
C ILE A 267 1.45 -17.82 -5.62
N VAL A 268 0.21 -17.83 -6.14
CA VAL A 268 -0.98 -17.91 -5.28
C VAL A 268 -1.04 -19.26 -4.55
N GLY A 269 -0.61 -20.34 -5.19
CA GLY A 269 -0.47 -21.66 -4.56
C GLY A 269 0.50 -21.64 -3.38
N LEU A 270 1.68 -21.03 -3.53
CA LEU A 270 2.72 -20.93 -2.48
C LEU A 270 2.22 -20.13 -1.29
N ILE A 271 1.66 -18.95 -1.56
CA ILE A 271 1.06 -18.12 -0.51
C ILE A 271 -0.06 -18.90 0.18
N GLY A 272 -0.95 -19.54 -0.57
CA GLY A 272 -2.03 -20.37 -0.02
C GLY A 272 -1.54 -21.53 0.85
N ARG A 273 -0.45 -22.20 0.46
CA ARG A 273 0.19 -23.26 1.25
C ARG A 273 0.76 -22.72 2.55
N ILE A 274 1.50 -21.60 2.48
CA ILE A 274 2.08 -20.94 3.66
C ILE A 274 0.97 -20.50 4.63
N MET A 275 -0.12 -19.90 4.14
CA MET A 275 -1.27 -19.53 4.97
C MET A 275 -1.95 -20.76 5.60
N GLY A 276 -2.09 -21.84 4.83
CA GLY A 276 -2.66 -23.10 5.34
C GLY A 276 -1.83 -23.69 6.48
N GLN A 277 -0.50 -23.65 6.36
CA GLN A 277 0.40 -24.05 7.45
C GLN A 277 0.28 -23.11 8.65
N ALA A 278 0.18 -21.80 8.44
CA ALA A 278 -0.03 -20.82 9.52
C ALA A 278 -1.31 -21.13 10.34
N VAL A 279 -2.40 -21.44 9.64
CA VAL A 279 -3.69 -21.86 10.24
C VAL A 279 -3.52 -23.16 11.02
N ALA A 280 -2.89 -24.19 10.43
CA ALA A 280 -2.67 -25.47 11.10
C ALA A 280 -1.81 -25.31 12.37
N VAL A 281 -0.70 -24.57 12.27
CA VAL A 281 0.16 -24.19 13.39
C VAL A 281 -0.67 -23.53 14.49
N LYS A 282 -1.44 -22.48 14.16
CA LYS A 282 -2.30 -21.78 15.13
C LYS A 282 -3.19 -22.73 15.91
N ILE A 283 -3.87 -23.64 15.21
CA ILE A 283 -4.84 -24.54 15.83
C ILE A 283 -4.19 -25.66 16.64
N HIS A 284 -3.02 -26.15 16.24
CA HIS A 284 -2.31 -27.15 17.03
C HIS A 284 -1.65 -26.58 18.30
N PHE A 285 -1.25 -25.31 18.30
CA PHE A 285 -0.48 -24.73 19.42
C PHE A 285 -1.29 -24.33 20.66
N GLU A 286 -2.58 -24.01 20.55
CA GLU A 286 -3.38 -23.58 21.73
C GLU A 286 -4.23 -24.69 22.34
N GLY A 287 -4.21 -25.90 21.78
CA GLY A 287 -4.90 -27.06 22.35
C GLY A 287 -4.15 -27.75 23.49
N ALA A 288 -2.93 -27.28 23.82
CA ALA A 288 -2.17 -27.74 24.97
C ALA A 288 -2.40 -26.78 26.13
N ASP A 289 -3.27 -27.16 27.07
CA ASP A 289 -3.72 -26.42 28.25
C ASP A 289 -2.70 -25.43 28.80
N LEU A 290 -2.91 -24.15 28.51
CA LEU A 290 -2.39 -23.04 29.30
C LEU A 290 -3.60 -22.38 29.96
N ASP A 291 -4.01 -23.00 31.05
CA ASP A 291 -5.03 -22.49 31.97
C ASP A 291 -4.56 -21.15 32.58
N GLY A 292 -5.47 -20.17 32.66
CA GLY A 292 -5.31 -18.97 33.49
C GLY A 292 -5.14 -17.63 32.78
N SER A 293 -6.28 -16.93 32.64
CA SER A 293 -6.39 -15.46 32.66
C SER A 293 -5.76 -14.65 31.51
N TRP A 294 -6.52 -14.48 30.44
CA TRP A 294 -6.31 -13.45 29.42
C TRP A 294 -6.73 -12.08 29.97
N SER A 295 -5.78 -11.13 30.07
CA SER A 295 -6.05 -9.76 30.52
C SER A 295 -6.07 -8.79 29.33
N PRO A 296 -7.05 -7.89 29.23
CA PRO A 296 -7.25 -6.99 28.07
C PRO A 296 -6.22 -5.85 28.08
N MET A 297 -5.06 -6.07 27.46
CA MET A 297 -3.98 -5.09 27.38
C MET A 297 -3.36 -5.01 25.98
N SER A 298 -4.10 -5.34 24.92
CA SER A 298 -3.66 -5.09 23.54
C SER A 298 -3.74 -3.61 23.14
N ARG A 299 -4.28 -2.74 24.00
CA ARG A 299 -4.45 -1.30 23.70
C ARG A 299 -3.16 -0.47 23.80
N THR A 300 -2.09 -0.98 24.39
CA THR A 300 -0.88 -0.19 24.68
C THR A 300 0.16 -0.18 23.56
N TRP A 301 -0.08 -0.85 22.43
CA TRP A 301 0.83 -0.80 21.27
C TRP A 301 0.44 0.26 20.23
N ASP A 302 -0.84 0.67 20.18
CA ASP A 302 -1.32 1.67 19.21
C ASP A 302 -1.14 3.13 19.68
N SER A 303 -0.90 3.37 20.96
CA SER A 303 -0.55 4.70 21.48
C SER A 303 0.96 4.81 21.63
N GLY A 304 1.63 5.50 20.71
CA GLY A 304 3.04 5.95 20.87
C GLY A 304 3.28 6.92 22.04
N GLU A 305 2.41 6.93 23.05
CA GLU A 305 2.61 7.64 24.31
C GLU A 305 3.40 6.76 25.26
N LEU A 306 4.73 6.87 25.18
CA LEU A 306 5.55 6.75 26.37
C LEU A 306 5.06 7.82 27.35
N SER A 307 4.45 7.42 28.46
CA SER A 307 4.08 8.30 29.55
C SER A 307 5.26 9.21 29.91
N LEU A 308 5.07 10.51 29.72
CA LEU A 308 6.05 11.59 29.89
C LEU A 308 6.55 11.75 31.34
N GLU A 309 6.09 10.93 32.29
CA GLU A 309 6.37 11.05 33.72
C GLU A 309 7.61 10.27 34.20
N MET A 310 8.39 9.65 33.31
CA MET A 310 9.60 8.88 33.68
C MET A 310 10.94 9.42 33.14
N LEU A 311 10.97 10.67 32.63
CA LEU A 311 12.20 11.32 32.17
C LEU A 311 12.40 12.70 32.83
N GLU A 312 12.47 12.71 34.16
CA GLU A 312 13.16 13.76 34.92
C GLU A 312 14.45 13.18 35.50
N ASP A 313 15.45 12.93 34.66
CA ASP A 313 16.85 13.00 35.10
C ASP A 313 17.73 13.43 33.91
N SER A 314 17.85 14.73 33.77
CA SER A 314 18.61 15.40 32.71
C SER A 314 20.07 15.55 33.13
N SER A 315 20.90 14.58 32.77
CA SER A 315 22.30 14.84 32.43
C SER A 315 22.82 13.72 31.54
N ILE A 316 23.53 14.10 30.47
CA ILE A 316 24.10 13.25 29.39
C ILE A 316 23.16 13.07 28.17
N LEU A 317 23.06 14.11 27.35
CA LEU A 317 22.74 13.99 25.93
C LEU A 317 24.06 14.03 25.13
N PRO A 318 24.36 13.06 24.25
CA PRO A 318 25.50 13.17 23.35
C PRO A 318 25.19 14.20 22.25
N GLN A 319 26.14 15.12 22.06
CA GLN A 319 26.13 16.11 21.00
C GLN A 319 26.12 15.42 19.62
N ARG A 320 25.27 15.93 18.72
CA ARG A 320 25.22 15.54 17.30
C ARG A 320 26.56 15.88 16.60
N PRO A 321 27.21 14.95 15.88
CA PRO A 321 28.37 15.31 15.09
C PRO A 321 27.98 15.83 13.70
N TYR A 322 28.67 16.90 13.33
CA TYR A 322 28.92 17.53 12.05
C TYR A 322 28.50 16.81 10.76
N THR A 323 27.78 17.54 9.91
CA THR A 323 27.62 17.27 8.47
C THR A 323 28.95 17.57 7.75
N VAL A 324 29.62 16.52 7.26
CA VAL A 324 30.74 16.64 6.32
C VAL A 324 30.16 16.64 4.90
N HIS A 325 30.22 17.79 4.22
CA HIS A 325 29.93 17.88 2.79
C HIS A 325 31.19 17.52 1.99
N MET A 326 31.13 16.43 1.22
CA MET A 326 32.11 16.14 0.17
C MET A 326 31.93 17.11 -1.00
N LEU A 327 33.00 17.86 -1.30
CA LEU A 327 33.19 18.59 -2.55
C LEU A 327 33.46 17.59 -3.69
N LEU A 328 32.79 17.80 -4.82
CA LEU A 328 33.28 17.41 -6.14
C LEU A 328 33.14 18.62 -7.06
N ASP A 329 34.23 19.36 -7.24
CA ASP A 329 34.43 20.27 -8.36
C ASP A 329 35.70 19.84 -9.09
N TYR A 330 35.56 19.47 -10.37
CA TYR A 330 36.71 19.39 -11.27
C TYR A 330 36.35 19.68 -12.73
N THR A 331 37.31 20.36 -13.37
CA THR A 331 37.48 20.77 -14.78
C THR A 331 36.88 22.12 -15.18
N ALA A 332 37.56 22.99 -15.92
CA ALA A 332 38.98 23.11 -16.30
C ALA A 332 39.21 24.52 -16.90
N LEU A 333 40.44 25.01 -16.78
CA LEU A 333 40.99 26.18 -17.47
C LEU A 333 41.06 25.95 -18.99
N HIS A 334 40.56 26.90 -19.77
CA HIS A 334 41.28 27.45 -20.94
C HIS A 334 40.76 28.85 -21.26
N GLY A 335 41.71 29.78 -21.42
CA GLY A 335 41.42 31.12 -21.92
C GLY A 335 41.42 31.12 -23.45
N ASP A 336 40.58 31.96 -24.04
CA ASP A 336 41.02 32.74 -25.18
C ASP A 336 40.23 34.04 -25.31
N ARG A 337 40.92 35.05 -25.83
CA ARG A 337 40.46 36.42 -25.99
C ARG A 337 39.39 36.51 -27.08
N HIS A 338 38.28 37.17 -26.80
CA HIS A 338 37.63 38.07 -27.75
C HIS A 338 36.80 39.12 -27.00
N GLU A 339 37.30 40.36 -27.00
CA GLU A 339 36.54 41.56 -26.68
C GLU A 339 35.43 41.73 -27.73
N HIS A 340 34.16 41.55 -27.34
CA HIS A 340 33.02 42.36 -27.80
C HIS A 340 31.70 41.88 -27.18
N ARG A 341 31.10 42.73 -26.34
CA ARG A 341 29.70 42.79 -25.81
C ARG A 341 29.64 42.78 -24.28
N LEU A 342 29.66 43.98 -23.70
CA LEU A 342 29.65 44.25 -22.25
C LEU A 342 28.27 44.14 -21.56
N ASP A 343 27.20 43.73 -22.25
CA ASP A 343 25.85 43.74 -21.64
C ASP A 343 25.29 42.35 -21.27
N GLU A 344 25.87 41.26 -21.78
CA GLU A 344 25.41 39.89 -21.48
C GLU A 344 25.89 39.30 -20.14
N PRO A 345 27.17 39.45 -19.72
CA PRO A 345 27.64 38.85 -18.46
C PRO A 345 26.99 39.49 -17.22
N HIS A 346 26.53 40.74 -17.30
CA HIS A 346 25.80 41.38 -16.21
C HIS A 346 24.38 40.83 -16.02
N ARG A 347 23.70 40.39 -17.08
CA ARG A 347 22.38 39.72 -16.96
C ARG A 347 22.54 38.31 -16.39
N ALA A 348 23.54 37.56 -16.88
CA ALA A 348 23.84 36.22 -16.37
C ALA A 348 24.26 36.26 -14.89
N ALA A 349 25.11 37.20 -14.49
CA ALA A 349 25.52 37.37 -13.09
C ALA A 349 24.37 37.84 -12.18
N LYS A 350 23.46 38.70 -12.67
CA LYS A 350 22.28 39.13 -11.92
C LYS A 350 21.28 37.98 -11.76
N GLN A 351 21.10 37.15 -12.77
CA GLN A 351 20.23 35.98 -12.74
C GLN A 351 20.80 34.85 -11.87
N ASP A 352 22.12 34.61 -11.91
CA ASP A 352 22.80 33.70 -10.99
C ASP A 352 22.71 34.20 -9.54
N LEU A 353 22.89 35.51 -9.31
CA LEU A 353 22.72 36.08 -7.97
C LEU A 353 21.26 35.98 -7.48
N GLN A 354 20.27 36.22 -8.34
CA GLN A 354 18.86 36.02 -8.00
C GLN A 354 18.54 34.55 -7.74
N ASN A 355 19.09 33.63 -8.54
CA ASN A 355 18.95 32.19 -8.32
C ASN A 355 19.60 31.79 -6.99
N ARG A 356 20.81 32.25 -6.68
CA ARG A 356 21.50 31.99 -5.41
C ARG A 356 20.78 32.60 -4.21
N LEU A 357 20.22 33.80 -4.35
CA LEU A 357 19.42 34.43 -3.30
C LEU A 357 18.10 33.69 -3.10
N SER A 358 17.44 33.23 -4.17
CA SER A 358 16.23 32.40 -4.07
C SER A 358 16.53 31.03 -3.44
N VAL A 359 17.66 30.41 -3.78
CA VAL A 359 18.12 29.14 -3.18
C VAL A 359 18.52 29.33 -1.72
N ARG A 360 19.13 30.47 -1.34
CA ARG A 360 19.42 30.78 0.07
C ARG A 360 18.16 31.09 0.87
N GLN A 361 17.20 31.83 0.30
CA GLN A 361 15.91 32.09 0.95
C GLN A 361 15.07 30.81 1.10
N GLN A 362 15.25 29.81 0.22
CA GLN A 362 14.62 28.50 0.36
C GLN A 362 15.21 27.63 1.48
N ARG A 363 16.41 27.91 1.99
CA ARG A 363 17.08 27.05 2.98
C ARG A 363 16.53 27.16 4.41
N ASP A 364 15.76 28.20 4.72
CA ASP A 364 15.23 28.44 6.07
C ASP A 364 13.69 28.32 6.16
N ILE A 365 13.02 27.80 5.11
CA ILE A 365 11.57 27.58 5.18
C ILE A 365 11.30 26.36 6.07
N GLU A 366 10.73 26.62 7.25
CA GLU A 366 10.26 25.59 8.18
C GLU A 366 9.37 24.59 7.44
N THR A 367 9.72 23.30 7.52
CA THR A 367 8.92 22.23 6.95
C THR A 367 8.06 21.60 8.03
N VAL A 368 6.74 21.60 7.81
CA VAL A 368 5.74 21.07 8.73
C VAL A 368 5.06 19.88 8.07
N ALA A 369 4.97 18.75 8.78
CA ALA A 369 4.22 17.60 8.29
C ALA A 369 2.72 17.85 8.49
N VAL A 370 1.87 17.45 7.54
CA VAL A 370 0.40 17.55 7.71
C VAL A 370 -0.05 16.78 8.95
N THR A 371 0.59 15.65 9.26
CA THR A 371 0.31 14.83 10.43
C THR A 371 0.73 15.46 11.76
N SER A 372 1.56 16.51 11.74
CA SER A 372 1.97 17.24 12.95
C SER A 372 1.15 18.50 13.20
N ILE A 373 0.19 18.84 12.34
CA ILE A 373 -0.72 19.97 12.56
C ILE A 373 -1.79 19.52 13.56
N ASP A 374 -1.92 20.26 14.66
CA ASP A 374 -2.96 20.01 15.64
C ASP A 374 -4.36 20.15 14.99
N PRO A 375 -5.29 19.20 15.21
CA PRO A 375 -6.66 19.25 14.73
C PRO A 375 -7.37 20.61 14.90
N ASP A 376 -7.20 21.26 16.05
CA ASP A 376 -7.85 22.53 16.37
C ASP A 376 -7.19 23.71 15.63
N GLU A 377 -5.95 23.53 15.18
CA GLU A 377 -5.23 24.53 14.40
C GLU A 377 -5.54 24.49 12.91
N VAL A 378 -6.04 23.36 12.36
CA VAL A 378 -6.28 23.20 10.92
C VAL A 378 -7.17 24.32 10.37
N PHE A 379 -8.33 24.57 10.97
CA PHE A 379 -9.25 25.62 10.50
C PHE A 379 -8.62 27.02 10.59
N ARG A 380 -7.89 27.30 11.67
CA ARG A 380 -7.22 28.60 11.88
C ARG A 380 -6.07 28.80 10.89
N MET A 381 -5.21 27.79 10.73
CA MET A 381 -4.03 27.81 9.87
C MET A 381 -4.42 28.05 8.41
N PHE A 382 -5.44 27.35 7.93
CA PHE A 382 -5.89 27.41 6.54
C PHE A 382 -7.03 28.43 6.29
N ARG A 383 -7.41 29.22 7.31
CA ARG A 383 -8.51 30.21 7.24
C ARG A 383 -9.82 29.60 6.74
N LEU A 384 -10.12 28.40 7.21
CA LEU A 384 -11.33 27.66 6.87
C LEU A 384 -12.46 28.05 7.82
N THR A 385 -13.69 27.91 7.36
CA THR A 385 -14.89 28.08 8.20
C THR A 385 -15.79 26.86 8.06
N ARG A 386 -16.56 26.52 9.11
CA ARG A 386 -17.56 25.45 9.01
C ARG A 386 -18.83 26.00 8.36
N GLU A 387 -19.42 25.25 7.43
CA GLU A 387 -20.73 25.58 6.89
C GLU A 387 -21.80 25.26 7.95
N VAL A 388 -22.59 26.27 8.34
CA VAL A 388 -23.60 26.14 9.40
C VAL A 388 -24.94 25.64 8.85
N HIS A 389 -25.19 25.90 7.57
CA HIS A 389 -26.41 25.51 6.89
C HIS A 389 -26.05 24.74 5.62
N PRO A 390 -25.59 23.49 5.76
CA PRO A 390 -25.17 22.71 4.61
C PRO A 390 -26.38 22.51 3.70
N PRO A 391 -26.27 22.93 2.42
CA PRO A 391 -27.20 22.52 1.39
C PRO A 391 -27.35 21.00 1.33
N ASP A 392 -28.33 20.55 0.54
CA ASP A 392 -28.65 19.13 0.34
C ASP A 392 -27.57 18.34 -0.47
N TYR A 393 -26.29 18.70 -0.31
CA TYR A 393 -25.14 18.09 -1.00
C TYR A 393 -25.07 16.59 -0.81
N TRP A 394 -25.27 16.12 0.42
CA TRP A 394 -25.18 14.70 0.80
C TRP A 394 -26.49 13.94 0.66
N LYS A 395 -27.57 14.61 0.22
CA LYS A 395 -28.81 13.91 -0.12
C LYS A 395 -28.59 13.14 -1.42
N VAL A 396 -28.86 11.84 -1.35
CA VAL A 396 -28.94 10.92 -2.49
C VAL A 396 -30.40 10.62 -2.71
N ASN A 397 -30.91 10.97 -3.88
CA ASN A 397 -32.30 10.66 -4.22
C ASN A 397 -32.50 9.15 -4.31
N HIS A 398 -33.71 8.67 -4.05
CA HIS A 398 -33.98 7.23 -4.05
C HIS A 398 -33.68 6.55 -5.39
N TRP A 399 -33.77 7.25 -6.53
CA TRP A 399 -33.41 6.74 -7.86
C TRP A 399 -31.90 6.79 -8.17
N GLU A 400 -31.15 7.64 -7.46
CA GLU A 400 -29.69 7.69 -7.53
C GLU A 400 -29.04 6.62 -6.65
N ARG A 401 -29.80 6.07 -5.69
CA ARG A 401 -29.32 4.97 -4.85
C ARG A 401 -28.91 3.78 -5.72
N ARG A 402 -27.75 3.22 -5.39
CA ARG A 402 -27.21 2.02 -5.99
C ARG A 402 -27.02 0.96 -4.92
N PRO A 403 -27.35 -0.31 -5.21
CA PRO A 403 -27.09 -1.39 -4.28
C PRO A 403 -25.59 -1.58 -4.11
N VAL A 404 -25.19 -2.09 -2.94
CA VAL A 404 -23.82 -2.58 -2.73
C VAL A 404 -23.63 -3.82 -3.59
N SER A 405 -22.55 -3.86 -4.37
CA SER A 405 -22.21 -5.02 -5.18
C SER A 405 -22.11 -6.29 -4.32
N PRO A 406 -22.59 -7.47 -4.79
CA PRO A 406 -22.44 -8.72 -4.05
C PRO A 406 -20.99 -9.06 -3.72
N GLN A 407 -20.02 -8.54 -4.49
CA GLN A 407 -18.59 -8.71 -4.23
C GLN A 407 -18.15 -7.97 -2.95
N LEU A 408 -18.66 -6.75 -2.75
CA LEU A 408 -18.45 -6.00 -1.52
C LEU A 408 -19.18 -6.64 -0.33
N GLY A 409 -20.29 -7.35 -0.56
CA GLY A 409 -20.92 -8.16 0.50
C GLY A 409 -20.02 -9.28 1.04
N LYS A 410 -18.99 -9.69 0.29
CA LYS A 410 -17.97 -10.63 0.75
C LYS A 410 -16.87 -9.96 1.58
N SER A 411 -16.88 -8.64 1.76
CA SER A 411 -15.89 -7.91 2.58
C SER A 411 -15.93 -8.33 4.05
N ASN A 412 -17.03 -8.90 4.54
CA ASN A 412 -17.07 -9.56 5.86
C ASN A 412 -15.95 -10.62 6.00
N ARG A 413 -15.55 -11.28 4.90
CA ARG A 413 -14.39 -12.18 4.90
C ARG A 413 -13.08 -11.47 5.24
N ILE A 414 -12.93 -10.21 4.80
CA ILE A 414 -11.75 -9.39 5.10
C ILE A 414 -11.70 -9.13 6.61
N ALA A 415 -12.82 -8.77 7.24
CA ALA A 415 -12.86 -8.55 8.70
C ALA A 415 -12.37 -9.78 9.48
N HIS A 416 -12.77 -10.99 9.08
CA HIS A 416 -12.30 -12.24 9.71
C HIS A 416 -10.79 -12.51 9.54
N VAL A 417 -10.14 -11.96 8.50
CA VAL A 417 -8.70 -12.14 8.25
C VAL A 417 -7.86 -11.36 9.25
N PHE A 418 -8.34 -10.21 9.69
CA PHE A 418 -7.61 -9.29 10.56
C PHE A 418 -7.98 -9.40 12.04
N GLY A 419 -9.02 -10.15 12.38
CA GLY A 419 -9.36 -10.45 13.77
C GLY A 419 -9.96 -9.28 14.53
N TRP A 420 -9.75 -9.26 15.87
CA TRP A 420 -10.17 -8.17 16.76
C TRP A 420 -9.28 -6.92 16.67
N ALA A 421 -8.36 -6.85 15.71
CA ALA A 421 -7.60 -5.65 15.43
C ALA A 421 -8.52 -4.61 14.75
N GLU A 422 -9.56 -4.15 15.45
CA GLU A 422 -10.26 -2.91 15.15
C GLU A 422 -9.18 -1.83 15.00
N GLY A 423 -8.93 -1.36 13.78
CA GLY A 423 -7.79 -0.47 13.50
C GLY A 423 -6.66 -1.08 12.68
N ASN A 424 -6.80 -2.28 12.11
CA ASN A 424 -5.79 -2.74 11.16
C ASN A 424 -5.78 -1.90 9.89
N LYS A 425 -4.74 -1.07 9.72
CA LYS A 425 -4.67 -0.12 8.60
C LYS A 425 -4.75 -0.80 7.23
N ALA A 426 -4.13 -1.98 7.06
CA ALA A 426 -4.17 -2.72 5.79
C ALA A 426 -5.54 -3.33 5.49
N ALA A 427 -6.26 -3.79 6.52
CA ALA A 427 -7.64 -4.24 6.37
C ALA A 427 -8.55 -3.12 5.87
N ILE A 428 -8.43 -1.98 6.54
CA ILE A 428 -9.19 -0.78 6.26
C ILE A 428 -8.91 -0.34 4.82
N ARG A 429 -7.63 -0.26 4.45
CA ARG A 429 -7.17 0.03 3.09
C ARG A 429 -7.74 -0.94 2.06
N LEU A 430 -7.72 -2.25 2.31
CA LEU A 430 -8.30 -3.22 1.35
C LEU A 430 -9.81 -3.05 1.19
N ILE A 431 -10.55 -2.77 2.26
CA ILE A 431 -12.00 -2.52 2.18
C ILE A 431 -12.26 -1.24 1.38
N ILE A 432 -11.47 -0.19 1.63
CA ILE A 432 -11.50 1.06 0.86
C ILE A 432 -11.22 0.76 -0.62
N ASP A 433 -10.14 0.04 -0.94
CA ASP A 433 -9.79 -0.38 -2.31
C ASP A 433 -10.96 -1.10 -2.97
N ALA A 434 -11.56 -2.07 -2.28
CA ALA A 434 -12.70 -2.82 -2.78
C ALA A 434 -13.86 -1.88 -3.15
N VAL A 435 -14.26 -1.00 -2.23
CA VAL A 435 -15.39 -0.08 -2.41
C VAL A 435 -15.11 0.90 -3.56
N PHE A 436 -13.94 1.51 -3.60
CA PHE A 436 -13.58 2.47 -4.64
C PHE A 436 -13.47 1.83 -6.01
N LEU A 437 -12.82 0.67 -6.12
CA LEU A 437 -12.63 -0.02 -7.40
C LEU A 437 -13.95 -0.59 -7.93
N ASP A 438 -14.84 -1.08 -7.06
CA ASP A 438 -16.20 -1.49 -7.45
C ASP A 438 -17.02 -0.30 -7.98
N VAL A 439 -16.95 0.86 -7.30
CA VAL A 439 -17.58 2.10 -7.75
C VAL A 439 -17.03 2.56 -9.10
N LEU A 440 -15.72 2.62 -9.27
CA LEU A 440 -15.06 3.05 -10.51
C LEU A 440 -15.37 2.10 -11.66
N LYS A 441 -15.30 0.78 -11.42
CA LYS A 441 -15.68 -0.25 -12.38
C LYS A 441 -17.12 -0.05 -12.85
N SER A 442 -18.06 0.10 -11.90
CA SER A 442 -19.46 0.30 -12.24
C SER A 442 -19.71 1.60 -13.01
N LEU A 443 -18.96 2.67 -12.72
CA LEU A 443 -19.04 3.92 -13.49
C LEU A 443 -18.52 3.73 -14.92
N LYS A 444 -17.40 3.04 -15.11
CA LYS A 444 -16.80 2.74 -16.42
C LYS A 444 -17.68 1.82 -17.26
N ASP A 445 -18.28 0.81 -16.64
CA ASP A 445 -19.25 -0.09 -17.27
C ASP A 445 -20.47 0.70 -17.80
N GLU A 446 -21.01 1.62 -17.00
CA GLU A 446 -22.14 2.48 -17.40
C GLU A 446 -21.80 3.49 -18.51
N ALA A 447 -20.53 3.92 -18.60
CA ALA A 447 -20.07 4.79 -19.68
C ALA A 447 -19.83 4.03 -21.00
N GLY A 448 -20.02 2.70 -21.03
CA GLY A 448 -19.82 1.88 -22.23
C GLY A 448 -18.35 1.75 -22.66
N GLN A 449 -17.41 2.12 -21.80
CA GLN A 449 -15.97 2.13 -22.12
C GLN A 449 -15.39 0.72 -22.28
N TYR A 450 -16.09 -0.31 -21.79
CA TYR A 450 -15.62 -1.69 -21.80
C TYR A 450 -16.26 -2.55 -22.90
N GLU A 451 -17.16 -2.02 -23.73
CA GLU A 451 -17.71 -2.75 -24.90
C GLU A 451 -16.69 -2.84 -26.06
N GLY A 452 -15.50 -3.34 -25.75
CA GLY A 452 -14.57 -3.83 -26.74
C GLY A 452 -15.17 -4.99 -27.51
N ASN A 453 -15.53 -4.75 -28.77
CA ASN A 453 -15.62 -5.74 -29.84
C ASN A 453 -16.70 -6.85 -29.80
N LYS A 454 -17.50 -6.98 -28.75
CA LYS A 454 -18.55 -8.02 -28.71
C LYS A 454 -19.83 -7.59 -29.41
N GLY A 455 -19.74 -7.45 -30.73
CA GLY A 455 -20.88 -7.45 -31.65
C GLY A 455 -21.59 -6.11 -31.76
N LYS A 456 -21.46 -5.47 -32.93
CA LYS A 456 -22.35 -4.41 -33.40
C LYS A 456 -23.77 -4.96 -33.56
N GLY A 457 -24.49 -5.08 -32.45
CA GLY A 457 -25.92 -5.35 -32.44
C GLY A 457 -26.63 -4.15 -33.05
N ASN A 458 -27.03 -4.27 -34.31
CA ASN A 458 -27.77 -3.24 -35.04
C ASN A 458 -29.01 -2.79 -34.24
N GLY A 459 -29.06 -1.53 -33.81
CA GLY A 459 -30.35 -0.84 -33.73
C GLY A 459 -30.63 0.09 -32.55
N LYS A 460 -29.85 0.12 -31.47
CA LYS A 460 -30.10 1.10 -30.39
C LYS A 460 -29.20 2.32 -30.54
N ARG A 461 -29.79 3.38 -31.07
CA ARG A 461 -29.20 4.72 -31.21
C ARG A 461 -28.75 5.19 -29.81
N PRO A 462 -27.45 5.39 -29.55
CA PRO A 462 -27.00 5.89 -28.26
C PRO A 462 -27.60 7.28 -28.03
N SER A 463 -28.20 7.50 -26.86
CA SER A 463 -28.64 8.85 -26.48
C SER A 463 -27.43 9.77 -26.51
N ARG A 464 -27.62 10.95 -27.08
CA ARG A 464 -26.57 11.96 -27.36
C ARG A 464 -26.13 12.69 -26.09
N GLU A 465 -26.29 12.09 -24.91
CA GLU A 465 -25.73 12.62 -23.66
C GLU A 465 -24.21 12.63 -23.79
N ARG A 466 -23.59 13.77 -23.47
CA ARG A 466 -22.13 13.94 -23.51
C ARG A 466 -21.52 12.80 -22.71
N THR A 467 -20.84 11.89 -23.40
CA THR A 467 -20.14 10.78 -22.77
C THR A 467 -19.12 11.37 -21.82
N LEU A 468 -19.34 11.21 -20.52
CA LEU A 468 -18.36 11.54 -19.50
C LEU A 468 -17.07 10.82 -19.87
N SER A 469 -15.99 11.57 -20.12
CA SER A 469 -14.65 10.99 -20.27
C SER A 469 -14.18 10.50 -18.89
N LEU A 470 -14.70 9.36 -18.44
CA LEU A 470 -14.21 8.69 -17.25
C LEU A 470 -12.79 8.13 -17.45
N GLU A 471 -12.26 8.17 -18.69
CA GLU A 471 -10.88 7.80 -18.99
C GLU A 471 -9.87 8.73 -18.31
N ASP A 472 -10.31 9.95 -17.99
CA ASP A 472 -9.47 10.95 -17.35
C ASP A 472 -9.44 10.85 -15.83
N ILE A 473 -10.35 10.06 -15.22
CA ILE A 473 -10.33 9.85 -13.77
C ILE A 473 -9.30 8.78 -13.43
N ARG A 474 -8.32 9.17 -12.62
CA ARG A 474 -7.27 8.28 -12.12
C ARG A 474 -7.32 8.25 -10.61
N MET A 475 -7.19 7.05 -10.05
CA MET A 475 -6.98 6.86 -8.62
C MET A 475 -5.50 6.61 -8.41
N ASP A 476 -4.86 7.38 -7.54
CA ASP A 476 -3.48 7.18 -7.14
C ASP A 476 -3.42 6.73 -5.68
N VAL A 477 -2.58 5.74 -5.41
CA VAL A 477 -2.42 5.14 -4.07
C VAL A 477 -1.13 5.70 -3.46
N GLY A 478 -1.24 6.46 -2.37
CA GLY A 478 -0.07 7.03 -1.69
C GLY A 478 0.53 8.25 -2.39
N GLY A 479 -0.22 9.36 -2.50
CA GLY A 479 0.22 10.57 -3.19
C GLY A 479 0.90 11.60 -2.28
N ASP A 480 2.11 12.02 -2.62
CA ASP A 480 2.81 13.09 -1.91
C ASP A 480 2.29 14.47 -2.31
N ILE A 481 2.17 15.35 -1.32
CA ILE A 481 1.87 16.76 -1.52
C ILE A 481 2.85 17.61 -0.72
N SER A 482 3.34 18.67 -1.35
CA SER A 482 4.23 19.64 -0.73
C SER A 482 3.89 21.01 -1.29
N CYS A 483 3.55 21.95 -0.40
CA CYS A 483 3.16 23.30 -0.79
C CYS A 483 3.78 24.32 0.15
N ILE A 484 4.18 25.46 -0.38
CA ILE A 484 4.55 26.62 0.43
C ILE A 484 3.24 27.34 0.76
N PHE A 485 2.90 27.38 2.04
CA PHE A 485 1.65 27.97 2.51
C PHE A 485 1.93 29.16 3.44
N PRO A 486 1.28 30.32 3.22
CA PRO A 486 1.41 31.48 4.10
C PRO A 486 0.60 31.26 5.38
N THR A 487 1.28 31.01 6.50
CA THR A 487 0.66 30.88 7.83
C THR A 487 0.70 32.19 8.58
N SER A 488 -0.28 32.47 9.43
CA SER A 488 -0.22 33.61 10.35
C SER A 488 0.22 33.13 11.72
N GLN A 489 1.35 33.62 12.20
CA GLN A 489 1.88 33.35 13.53
C GLN A 489 2.21 34.68 14.19
N GLU A 490 1.58 34.96 15.35
CA GLU A 490 1.80 36.20 16.13
C GLU A 490 1.60 37.50 15.32
N GLY A 491 0.62 37.51 14.40
CA GLY A 491 0.33 38.68 13.56
C GLY A 491 1.28 38.88 12.38
N SER A 492 2.33 38.06 12.24
CA SER A 492 3.22 38.03 11.09
C SER A 492 2.82 36.93 10.10
N ILE A 493 3.01 37.17 8.81
CA ILE A 493 2.83 36.14 7.76
C ILE A 493 4.17 35.43 7.57
N VAL A 494 4.21 34.13 7.88
CA VAL A 494 5.38 33.27 7.73
C VAL A 494 5.04 32.18 6.72
N ASN A 495 5.87 32.04 5.69
CA ASN A 495 5.74 30.94 4.74
C ASN A 495 6.30 29.66 5.36
N LYS A 496 5.48 28.61 5.41
CA LYS A 496 5.90 27.27 5.82
C LYS A 496 5.76 26.32 4.66
N ARG A 497 6.66 25.35 4.54
CA ARG A 497 6.51 24.23 3.60
C ARG A 497 5.69 23.16 4.29
N ILE A 498 4.42 23.04 3.94
CA ILE A 498 3.56 21.99 4.47
C ILE A 498 3.63 20.79 3.54
N SER A 499 3.92 19.62 4.08
CA SER A 499 4.07 18.39 3.28
C SER A 499 3.46 17.16 3.95
N GLY A 500 3.05 16.19 3.15
CA GLY A 500 2.54 14.92 3.64
C GLY A 500 2.21 13.96 2.50
N ARG A 501 1.76 12.76 2.86
CA ARG A 501 1.38 11.71 1.91
C ARG A 501 -0.04 11.26 2.17
N MET A 502 -0.92 11.45 1.19
CA MET A 502 -2.31 11.03 1.23
C MET A 502 -2.42 9.51 1.03
N ASP A 503 -3.30 8.83 1.74
CA ASP A 503 -3.49 7.37 1.54
C ASP A 503 -4.04 7.08 0.14
N TYR A 504 -5.00 7.89 -0.33
CA TYR A 504 -5.47 7.89 -1.71
C TYR A 504 -5.75 9.30 -2.19
N ASN A 505 -5.59 9.50 -3.50
CA ASN A 505 -6.17 10.65 -4.17
C ASN A 505 -6.82 10.21 -5.49
N MET A 506 -7.82 10.94 -5.92
CA MET A 506 -8.32 10.84 -7.29
C MET A 506 -8.04 12.13 -8.02
N CYS A 507 -7.51 12.01 -9.22
CA CYS A 507 -7.19 13.12 -10.09
C CYS A 507 -7.98 13.04 -11.39
N TYR A 508 -8.22 14.19 -11.99
CA TYR A 508 -8.62 14.26 -13.39
C TYR A 508 -7.48 14.74 -14.29
N GLY A 509 -7.37 14.17 -15.49
CA GLY A 509 -6.37 14.57 -16.47
C GLY A 509 -4.97 14.02 -16.18
N GLN A 510 -3.92 14.79 -16.48
CA GLN A 510 -2.54 14.33 -16.32
C GLN A 510 -2.08 14.41 -14.86
N SER A 511 -1.67 13.28 -14.29
CA SER A 511 -1.36 13.06 -12.86
C SER A 511 -0.22 13.89 -12.25
N LYS A 512 0.44 14.76 -13.01
CA LYS A 512 1.64 15.49 -12.53
C LYS A 512 1.34 16.78 -11.78
N ARG A 513 0.08 17.18 -11.64
CA ARG A 513 -0.28 18.47 -11.04
C ARG A 513 -1.28 18.31 -9.90
N ALA A 514 -0.92 18.80 -8.71
CA ALA A 514 -1.78 18.76 -7.52
C ALA A 514 -3.11 19.52 -7.70
N GLU A 515 -3.19 20.46 -8.66
CA GLU A 515 -4.43 21.16 -9.03
C GLU A 515 -5.52 20.22 -9.58
N CYS A 516 -5.14 19.01 -10.00
CA CYS A 516 -6.06 18.01 -10.57
C CYS A 516 -6.75 17.13 -9.52
N ASN A 517 -6.38 17.24 -8.24
CA ASN A 517 -6.90 16.37 -7.19
C ASN A 517 -8.37 16.69 -6.88
N LEU A 518 -9.25 15.73 -7.14
CA LEU A 518 -10.68 15.81 -6.90
C LEU A 518 -11.05 15.36 -5.48
N LEU A 519 -10.51 14.21 -5.08
CA LEU A 519 -10.91 13.48 -3.90
C LEU A 519 -9.65 13.09 -3.13
N VAL A 520 -9.58 13.46 -1.86
CA VAL A 520 -8.56 12.97 -0.93
C VAL A 520 -9.19 11.94 -0.01
N VAL A 521 -8.52 10.82 0.23
CA VAL A 521 -9.01 9.80 1.17
C VAL A 521 -7.94 9.49 2.20
N GLU A 522 -8.30 9.66 3.47
CA GLU A 522 -7.47 9.28 4.61
C GLU A 522 -8.04 8.04 5.29
N ALA A 523 -7.23 6.98 5.33
CA ALA A 523 -7.57 5.72 5.96
C ALA A 523 -7.03 5.72 7.40
N ARG A 524 -7.91 5.72 8.40
CA ARG A 524 -7.51 5.78 9.82
C ARG A 524 -8.01 4.59 10.61
N GLN A 525 -7.37 4.35 11.73
CA GLN A 525 -7.90 3.44 12.73
C GLN A 525 -9.13 4.05 13.39
N LYS A 526 -10.05 3.23 13.88
CA LYS A 526 -11.34 3.66 14.47
C LYS A 526 -11.21 4.72 15.55
N LEU A 527 -10.21 4.60 16.43
CA LEU A 527 -9.97 5.56 17.51
C LEU A 527 -9.36 6.89 17.02
N ASP A 528 -8.84 6.93 15.79
CA ASP A 528 -8.10 8.05 15.21
C ASP A 528 -8.82 8.68 14.01
N LEU A 529 -10.10 8.36 13.82
CA LEU A 529 -10.88 8.85 12.69
C LEU A 529 -10.97 10.38 12.65
N ASN A 530 -11.01 11.03 13.82
CA ASN A 530 -10.99 12.48 13.93
C ASN A 530 -9.67 13.07 13.42
N ALA A 531 -8.51 12.52 13.76
CA ALA A 531 -7.25 13.03 13.22
C ALA A 531 -7.20 12.86 11.69
N GLY A 532 -7.72 11.75 11.16
CA GLY A 532 -7.89 11.55 9.72
C GLY A 532 -8.77 12.58 9.05
N LEU A 533 -9.88 12.97 9.70
CA LEU A 533 -10.76 14.03 9.22
C LEU A 533 -10.01 15.35 9.05
N TYR A 534 -9.28 15.78 10.08
CA TYR A 534 -8.56 17.06 10.03
C TYR A 534 -7.36 17.03 9.07
N GLN A 535 -6.69 15.88 8.93
CA GLN A 535 -5.65 15.70 7.92
C GLN A 535 -6.20 15.75 6.50
N ALA A 536 -7.33 15.09 6.23
CA ALA A 536 -8.01 15.18 4.94
C ALA A 536 -8.39 16.64 4.63
N ILE A 537 -8.92 17.38 5.61
CA ILE A 537 -9.22 18.81 5.47
C ILE A 537 -7.95 19.63 5.18
N ALA A 538 -6.84 19.35 5.86
CA ALA A 538 -5.56 20.02 5.62
C ALA A 538 -5.06 19.76 4.19
N TYR A 539 -5.09 18.52 3.71
CA TYR A 539 -4.75 18.19 2.33
C TYR A 539 -5.64 18.91 1.31
N MET A 540 -6.96 18.93 1.54
CA MET A 540 -7.90 19.67 0.71
C MET A 540 -7.58 21.16 0.66
N ALA A 541 -7.20 21.77 1.79
CA ALA A 541 -6.81 23.18 1.84
C ALA A 541 -5.52 23.47 1.05
N LEU A 542 -4.53 22.57 1.11
CA LEU A 542 -3.31 22.68 0.29
C LEU A 542 -3.63 22.59 -1.20
N ILE A 543 -4.54 21.69 -1.60
CA ILE A 543 -5.01 21.55 -2.98
C ILE A 543 -5.77 22.82 -3.40
N GLN A 544 -6.67 23.35 -2.56
CA GLN A 544 -7.41 24.58 -2.83
C GLN A 544 -6.46 25.77 -3.02
N HIS A 545 -5.42 25.86 -2.19
CA HIS A 545 -4.41 26.90 -2.31
C HIS A 545 -3.64 26.79 -3.64
N ALA A 546 -3.18 25.59 -4.00
CA ALA A 546 -2.52 25.35 -5.28
C ALA A 546 -3.43 25.70 -6.47
N ARG A 547 -4.71 25.29 -6.41
CA ARG A 547 -5.73 25.64 -7.41
C ARG A 547 -5.97 27.14 -7.52
N SER A 548 -6.09 27.82 -6.39
CA SER A 548 -6.29 29.28 -6.35
C SER A 548 -5.13 30.01 -6.99
N ASN A 549 -3.89 29.58 -6.71
CA ASN A 549 -2.69 30.12 -7.34
C ASN A 549 -2.62 29.85 -8.85
N ALA A 550 -3.26 28.78 -9.32
CA ALA A 550 -3.39 28.43 -10.73
C ALA A 550 -4.65 29.03 -11.41
N GLY A 551 -5.47 29.81 -10.69
CA GLY A 551 -6.69 30.44 -11.22
C GLY A 551 -7.96 29.58 -11.21
N TYR A 552 -7.97 28.46 -10.47
CA TYR A 552 -9.08 27.51 -10.38
C TYR A 552 -9.82 27.58 -9.03
N THR A 553 -10.40 28.73 -8.65
CA THR A 553 -10.95 28.93 -7.29
C THR A 553 -12.34 28.33 -7.07
N ASP A 554 -13.17 28.18 -8.10
CA ASP A 554 -14.62 27.97 -7.93
C ASP A 554 -15.04 26.50 -7.89
N ILE A 555 -14.07 25.57 -7.94
CA ILE A 555 -14.34 24.14 -8.04
C ILE A 555 -14.28 23.51 -6.65
N PRO A 556 -15.37 22.90 -6.15
CA PRO A 556 -15.34 22.24 -4.86
C PRO A 556 -14.36 21.07 -4.84
N ILE A 557 -13.68 20.89 -3.72
CA ILE A 557 -12.84 19.73 -3.43
C ILE A 557 -13.64 18.81 -2.53
N TYR A 558 -13.53 17.51 -2.79
CA TYR A 558 -14.12 16.49 -1.93
C TYR A 558 -13.02 15.76 -1.15
N GLY A 559 -13.36 15.33 0.05
CA GLY A 559 -12.49 14.52 0.89
C GLY A 559 -13.29 13.43 1.58
N ILE A 560 -12.60 12.38 1.98
CA ILE A 560 -13.14 11.30 2.79
C ILE A 560 -12.14 10.98 3.88
N ALA A 561 -12.61 10.87 5.12
CA ALA A 561 -11.87 10.22 6.19
C ALA A 561 -12.66 9.00 6.64
N THR A 562 -12.02 7.83 6.68
CA THR A 562 -12.72 6.58 6.98
C THR A 562 -11.83 5.57 7.69
N ASP A 563 -12.45 4.77 8.55
CA ASP A 563 -11.88 3.57 9.14
C ASP A 563 -12.48 2.28 8.54
N SER A 564 -13.02 2.38 7.32
CA SER A 564 -13.83 1.40 6.57
C SER A 564 -15.25 1.16 7.09
N VAL A 565 -15.54 1.50 8.35
CA VAL A 565 -16.88 1.35 8.96
C VAL A 565 -17.59 2.69 8.97
N ASP A 566 -16.97 3.70 9.56
CA ASP A 566 -17.42 5.08 9.56
C ASP A 566 -16.75 5.86 8.42
N TRP A 567 -17.55 6.62 7.69
CA TRP A 567 -17.17 7.38 6.49
C TRP A 567 -17.59 8.83 6.67
N ASN A 568 -16.63 9.71 6.92
CA ASN A 568 -16.81 11.16 6.93
C ASN A 568 -16.61 11.69 5.52
N PHE A 569 -17.69 12.10 4.86
CA PHE A 569 -17.64 12.80 3.58
C PHE A 569 -17.45 14.29 3.83
N ILE A 570 -16.45 14.86 3.18
CA ILE A 570 -16.00 16.23 3.36
C ILE A 570 -16.17 16.96 2.05
N ARG A 571 -16.70 18.18 2.09
CA ARG A 571 -16.74 19.09 0.94
C ARG A 571 -16.14 20.42 1.35
N MET A 572 -15.19 20.91 0.57
CA MET A 572 -14.65 22.26 0.67
C MET A 572 -15.04 23.05 -0.58
N ASP A 573 -15.66 24.20 -0.41
CA ASP A 573 -15.99 25.09 -1.53
C ASP A 573 -14.87 26.10 -1.82
N GLY A 574 -15.03 26.88 -2.90
CA GLY A 574 -14.08 27.92 -3.30
C GLY A 574 -13.92 29.07 -2.30
N ASN A 575 -14.83 29.17 -1.31
CA ASN A 575 -14.80 30.18 -0.26
C ASN A 575 -14.21 29.63 1.05
N ASN A 576 -13.50 28.49 0.99
CA ASN A 576 -12.89 27.82 2.14
C ASN A 576 -13.92 27.42 3.21
N LYS A 577 -15.17 27.18 2.82
CA LYS A 577 -16.18 26.60 3.72
C LYS A 577 -16.12 25.08 3.66
N VAL A 578 -16.09 24.47 4.83
CA VAL A 578 -16.02 23.01 5.00
C VAL A 578 -17.33 22.49 5.56
N ASP A 579 -17.85 21.47 4.91
CA ASP A 579 -19.02 20.70 5.32
C ASP A 579 -18.64 19.22 5.47
N VAL A 580 -19.18 18.57 6.50
CA VAL A 580 -18.84 17.18 6.87
C VAL A 580 -20.09 16.40 7.24
N GLU A 581 -20.30 15.25 6.61
CA GLU A 581 -21.40 14.33 6.90
C GLU A 581 -20.87 12.92 7.13
N GLN A 582 -21.31 12.28 8.23
CA GLN A 582 -20.85 10.95 8.62
C GLN A 582 -21.88 9.87 8.28
N PHE A 583 -21.40 8.78 7.69
CA PHE A 583 -22.20 7.57 7.44
C PHE A 583 -21.51 6.35 8.03
N ASN A 584 -22.30 5.37 8.49
CA ASN A 584 -21.78 4.12 9.04
C ASN A 584 -22.21 2.95 8.15
N TRP A 585 -21.23 2.24 7.58
CA TRP A 585 -21.39 1.16 6.63
C TRP A 585 -22.33 0.06 7.14
N ASP A 586 -22.12 -0.38 8.39
CA ASP A 586 -22.86 -1.49 9.01
C ASP A 586 -24.30 -1.13 9.39
N LYS A 587 -24.60 0.15 9.61
CA LYS A 587 -25.96 0.65 9.88
C LYS A 587 -26.79 0.78 8.59
N SER A 588 -26.63 -0.15 7.65
CA SER A 588 -27.30 -0.19 6.33
C SER A 588 -26.99 0.99 5.39
N ALA A 589 -26.01 1.84 5.73
CA ALA A 589 -25.66 3.00 4.91
C ALA A 589 -24.73 2.65 3.74
N GLY A 590 -24.26 1.40 3.60
CA GLY A 590 -23.35 1.01 2.50
C GLY A 590 -23.88 1.39 1.10
N SER A 591 -25.17 1.21 0.84
CA SER A 591 -25.78 1.64 -0.44
C SER A 591 -25.74 3.16 -0.63
N HIS A 592 -25.91 3.92 0.44
CA HIS A 592 -25.84 5.38 0.43
C HIS A 592 -24.40 5.87 0.21
N ILE A 593 -23.43 5.25 0.89
CA ILE A 593 -21.99 5.51 0.74
C ILE A 593 -21.54 5.28 -0.71
N VAL A 594 -21.86 4.11 -1.30
CA VAL A 594 -21.57 3.79 -2.70
C VAL A 594 -22.19 4.83 -3.65
N SER A 595 -23.41 5.26 -3.36
CA SER A 595 -24.11 6.25 -4.20
C SER A 595 -23.50 7.65 -4.09
N LEU A 596 -23.05 8.05 -2.89
CA LEU A 596 -22.33 9.30 -2.68
C LEU A 596 -20.98 9.32 -3.39
N LEU A 597 -20.20 8.24 -3.28
CA LEU A 597 -18.94 8.10 -4.01
C LEU A 597 -19.15 8.29 -5.50
N ARG A 598 -20.17 7.64 -6.07
CA ARG A 598 -20.53 7.82 -7.47
C ARG A 598 -20.93 9.25 -7.81
N LYS A 599 -21.73 9.90 -6.97
CA LYS A 599 -22.16 11.29 -7.14
C LYS A 599 -20.95 12.23 -7.16
N VAL A 600 -20.00 12.05 -6.23
CA VAL A 600 -18.76 12.84 -6.13
C VAL A 600 -17.88 12.64 -7.37
N ILE A 601 -17.60 11.39 -7.74
CA ILE A 601 -16.75 11.04 -8.90
C ILE A 601 -17.37 11.52 -10.22
N ARG A 602 -18.71 11.49 -10.35
CA ARG A 602 -19.42 12.06 -11.52
C ARG A 602 -19.40 13.57 -11.54
N GLY A 603 -19.69 14.22 -10.40
CA GLY A 603 -19.67 15.67 -10.30
C GLY A 603 -18.30 16.23 -10.73
N ALA A 604 -17.25 15.53 -10.33
CA ALA A 604 -15.88 15.81 -10.74
C ALA A 604 -15.61 15.73 -12.25
N SER A 605 -16.03 14.64 -12.88
CA SER A 605 -15.79 14.43 -14.32
C SER A 605 -16.60 15.38 -15.18
N LEU A 606 -17.67 15.99 -14.66
CA LEU A 606 -18.37 17.06 -15.34
C LEU A 606 -17.56 18.37 -15.35
N LEU A 607 -16.80 18.64 -14.29
CA LEU A 607 -15.99 19.86 -14.15
C LEU A 607 -14.81 19.90 -15.13
N THR A 608 -14.35 18.74 -15.61
CA THR A 608 -13.26 18.65 -16.60
C THR A 608 -13.70 19.13 -17.99
N ASN A 609 -14.99 18.99 -18.30
CA ASN A 609 -15.53 19.26 -19.64
C ASN A 609 -16.02 20.70 -19.81
N SER A 610 -16.20 21.45 -18.73
CA SER A 610 -16.64 22.85 -18.77
C SER A 610 -15.52 23.83 -19.06
N ASN A 611 -14.26 23.43 -18.83
CA ASN A 611 -13.10 24.27 -19.12
C ASN A 611 -12.65 24.02 -20.57
N GLY A 612 -13.40 24.59 -21.51
CA GLY A 612 -13.02 24.60 -22.91
C GLY A 612 -11.62 25.17 -23.08
N THR A 613 -10.70 24.33 -23.56
CA THR A 613 -9.29 24.60 -23.89
C THR A 613 -8.41 25.05 -22.71
N PRO A 614 -7.37 24.27 -22.35
CA PRO A 614 -6.27 24.81 -21.55
C PRO A 614 -5.51 25.85 -22.37
N LEU A 615 -5.28 27.04 -21.81
CA LEU A 615 -4.32 28.04 -22.33
C LEU A 615 -2.90 27.69 -21.89
#